data_AF-A0A067CND6-F1
#
_entry.id   AF-A0A067CND6-F1
#
_cell.length_a   1.000
_cell.length_b   1.000
_cell.length_c   1.000
_cell.angle_alpha   90.00
_cell.angle_beta   90.00
_cell.angle_gamma   90.00
#
_symmetry.space_group_name_H-M   'P 1'
#
loop_
_entity.id
_entity.type
_entity.pdbx_description
1 polymer ?
#
loop_
_entity_poly.entity_id
_entity_poly.type
_entity_poly.pdbx_seq_one_letter_code
_entity_poly.pdbx_strand_id
1 'polypeptide(L)'
;MPVSSALQALVAAHLVGIAPILAHLTNDLRDNAQRTTELSQSQPTKNALLVLATMAPDAIPAFTEAWLSALPAAIDTTLHMFYPIVVWMGTQLGPFYGSAPARLTTECLARLRTARAPVSVEPAHEMADIAIDPEHCAECLEVAGFLHDGTRAHLDLKQSSWRLCSIVLACVTAHSDRLTMVKLGDANTKGILKLPPPAGVSLAEYTTTQNDLAHIDRCIATLVDATQRATKRPRHY
;
A
#
# COMPACT_ATOMS: atom_id res chain seq x y z
N MET A 1 34.97 -5.33 -17.80
CA MET A 1 35.49 -6.66 -18.20
C MET A 1 34.32 -7.63 -18.20
N PRO A 2 34.14 -8.47 -19.22
CA PRO A 2 33.08 -9.47 -19.20
C PRO A 2 33.32 -10.45 -18.04
N VAL A 3 32.28 -10.71 -17.25
CA VAL A 3 32.31 -11.72 -16.18
C VAL A 3 32.39 -13.09 -16.83
N SER A 4 33.16 -14.02 -16.25
CA SER A 4 33.23 -15.37 -16.81
C SER A 4 31.87 -16.06 -16.75
N SER A 5 31.49 -16.77 -17.80
CA SER A 5 30.22 -17.50 -17.88
C SER A 5 30.04 -18.50 -16.73
N ALA A 6 31.14 -19.11 -16.26
CA ALA A 6 31.15 -19.98 -15.10
C ALA A 6 30.73 -19.27 -13.80
N LEU A 7 31.23 -18.05 -13.57
CA LEU A 7 30.85 -17.25 -12.40
C LEU A 7 29.40 -16.77 -12.51
N GLN A 8 28.96 -16.36 -13.70
CA GLN A 8 27.55 -15.97 -13.94
C GLN A 8 26.59 -17.12 -13.63
N ALA A 9 26.89 -18.33 -14.12
CA ALA A 9 26.09 -19.52 -13.87
C ALA A 9 26.05 -19.89 -12.38
N LEU A 10 27.18 -19.79 -11.68
CA LEU A 10 27.25 -20.07 -10.24
C LEU A 10 26.44 -19.07 -9.41
N VAL A 11 26.56 -17.77 -9.72
CA VAL A 11 25.76 -16.72 -9.07
C VAL A 11 24.27 -16.90 -9.35
N ALA A 12 23.90 -17.17 -10.61
CA ALA A 12 22.52 -17.44 -10.99
C ALA A 12 21.94 -18.64 -10.23
N ALA A 13 22.63 -19.79 -10.25
CA ALA A 13 22.17 -21.00 -9.56
C ALA A 13 22.03 -20.77 -8.06
N HIS A 14 22.98 -20.08 -7.44
CA HIS A 14 22.92 -19.76 -6.01
C HIS A 14 21.74 -18.84 -5.68
N LEU A 15 21.61 -17.71 -6.37
CA LEU A 15 20.57 -16.73 -6.08
C LEU A 15 19.16 -17.26 -6.37
N VAL A 16 18.98 -18.01 -7.46
CA VAL A 16 17.71 -18.71 -7.74
C VAL A 16 17.41 -19.75 -6.67
N GLY A 17 18.42 -20.50 -6.20
CA GLY A 17 18.27 -21.51 -5.16
C GLY A 17 17.86 -20.94 -3.79
N ILE A 18 18.35 -19.75 -3.42
CA ILE A 18 17.99 -19.09 -2.16
C ILE A 18 16.72 -18.23 -2.27
N ALA A 19 16.16 -18.03 -3.46
CA ALA A 19 15.00 -17.19 -3.67
C ALA A 19 13.82 -17.53 -2.75
N PRO A 20 13.47 -18.81 -2.51
CA PRO A 20 12.42 -19.17 -1.55
C PRO A 20 12.73 -18.74 -0.11
N ILE A 21 14.00 -18.84 0.30
CA ILE A 21 14.45 -18.44 1.64
C ILE A 21 14.27 -16.93 1.82
N LEU A 22 14.61 -16.14 0.80
CA LEU A 22 14.41 -14.68 0.79
C LEU A 22 12.94 -14.28 0.88
N ALA A 23 12.01 -15.12 0.40
CA ALA A 23 10.56 -14.89 0.53
C ALA A 23 10.03 -15.13 1.96
N HIS A 24 10.75 -15.90 2.79
CA HIS A 24 10.33 -16.27 4.15
C HIS A 24 11.06 -15.51 5.26
N LEU A 25 12.14 -14.79 4.93
CA LEU A 25 12.92 -13.94 5.86
C LEU A 25 12.09 -12.85 6.58
N THR A 26 10.84 -12.65 6.17
CA THR A 26 9.81 -11.78 6.76
C THR A 26 9.46 -12.12 8.21
N ASN A 27 9.45 -13.40 8.57
CA ASN A 27 8.99 -13.84 9.89
C ASN A 27 10.08 -13.62 10.96
N ASP A 28 11.32 -14.02 10.67
CA ASP A 28 12.43 -13.98 11.63
C ASP A 28 12.90 -12.54 11.95
N LEU A 29 12.74 -11.61 11.00
CA LEU A 29 13.14 -10.21 11.19
C LEU A 29 12.06 -9.40 11.92
N ARG A 30 10.76 -9.75 11.81
CA ARG A 30 9.68 -9.05 12.54
C ARG A 30 9.85 -9.21 14.05
N ASP A 31 10.25 -10.40 14.49
CA ASP A 31 10.47 -10.70 15.91
C ASP A 31 11.75 -10.04 16.48
N ASN A 32 12.73 -9.75 15.62
CA ASN A 32 14.02 -9.16 16.02
C ASN A 32 14.12 -7.63 15.79
N ALA A 33 13.25 -7.04 14.97
CA ALA A 33 13.30 -5.63 14.57
C ALA A 33 13.06 -4.64 15.72
N GLN A 34 12.61 -5.08 16.90
CA GLN A 34 12.50 -4.21 18.08
C GLN A 34 13.85 -3.72 18.63
N ARG A 35 15.01 -4.23 18.14
CA ARG A 35 16.31 -3.99 18.79
C ARG A 35 17.43 -3.37 17.93
N THR A 36 17.26 -3.22 16.61
CA THR A 36 18.35 -2.73 15.74
C THR A 36 17.86 -1.88 14.58
N THR A 37 18.67 -0.89 14.19
CA THR A 37 18.50 0.00 13.03
C THR A 37 17.85 -0.70 11.83
N GLU A 38 16.69 -0.19 11.45
CA GLU A 38 15.70 -0.77 10.55
C GLU A 38 16.24 -1.15 9.16
N LEU A 39 16.77 -2.36 9.00
CA LEU A 39 16.93 -2.94 7.67
C LEU A 39 15.55 -3.33 7.15
N SER A 40 15.09 -2.67 6.08
CA SER A 40 13.84 -3.02 5.41
C SER A 40 13.81 -4.52 5.07
N GLN A 41 12.71 -5.21 5.40
CA GLN A 41 12.51 -6.65 5.11
C GLN A 41 12.70 -7.00 3.63
N SER A 42 12.53 -6.02 2.73
CA SER A 42 12.72 -6.16 1.29
C SER A 42 14.18 -6.06 0.82
N GLN A 43 15.11 -5.61 1.69
CA GLN A 43 16.49 -5.28 1.29
C GLN A 43 17.29 -6.49 0.80
N PRO A 44 17.23 -7.68 1.43
CA PRO A 44 17.95 -8.86 0.93
C PRO A 44 17.53 -9.22 -0.50
N THR A 45 16.24 -9.19 -0.80
CA THR A 45 15.72 -9.47 -2.14
C THR A 45 16.13 -8.42 -3.16
N LYS A 46 16.11 -7.13 -2.80
CA LYS A 46 16.61 -6.04 -3.65
C LYS A 46 18.08 -6.22 -3.99
N ASN A 47 18.90 -6.59 -3.00
CA ASN A 47 20.33 -6.84 -3.21
C ASN A 47 20.56 -8.04 -4.14
N ALA A 48 19.83 -9.15 -3.94
CA ALA A 48 19.91 -10.31 -4.82
C ALA A 48 19.55 -9.95 -6.27
N LEU A 49 18.46 -9.20 -6.47
CA LEU A 49 18.05 -8.71 -7.79
C LEU A 49 19.08 -7.79 -8.42
N LEU A 50 19.74 -6.92 -7.65
CA LEU A 50 20.79 -6.03 -8.15
C LEU A 50 22.04 -6.81 -8.59
N VAL A 51 22.44 -7.82 -7.82
CA VAL A 51 23.54 -8.73 -8.19
C VAL A 51 23.19 -9.48 -9.47
N LEU A 52 21.98 -10.03 -9.59
CA LEU A 52 21.52 -10.69 -10.81
C LEU A 52 21.51 -9.75 -12.01
N ALA A 53 20.95 -8.55 -11.87
CA ALA A 53 20.95 -7.54 -12.93
C ALA A 53 22.38 -7.25 -13.45
N THR A 54 23.35 -7.19 -12.55
CA THR A 54 24.73 -6.86 -12.90
C THR A 54 25.50 -8.07 -13.46
N MET A 55 25.29 -9.27 -12.90
CA MET A 55 26.12 -10.44 -13.17
C MET A 55 25.46 -11.49 -14.08
N ALA A 56 24.17 -11.73 -13.92
CA ALA A 56 23.44 -12.81 -14.59
C ALA A 56 21.98 -12.38 -14.89
N PRO A 57 21.78 -11.39 -15.77
CA PRO A 57 20.47 -10.77 -15.96
C PRO A 57 19.41 -11.74 -16.49
N ASP A 58 19.81 -12.73 -17.28
CA ASP A 58 18.93 -13.77 -17.83
C ASP A 58 18.33 -14.68 -16.75
N ALA A 59 18.88 -14.67 -15.53
CA ALA A 59 18.36 -15.44 -14.40
C ALA A 59 17.30 -14.68 -13.59
N ILE A 60 17.05 -13.40 -13.85
CA ILE A 60 16.01 -12.61 -13.15
C ILE A 60 14.61 -13.25 -13.27
N PRO A 61 14.14 -13.72 -14.45
CA PRO A 61 12.85 -14.39 -14.57
C PRO A 61 12.74 -15.62 -13.68
N ALA A 62 13.75 -16.50 -13.70
CA ALA A 62 13.77 -17.71 -12.87
C ALA A 62 13.80 -17.38 -11.36
N PHE A 63 14.60 -16.39 -10.97
CA PHE A 63 14.65 -15.92 -9.58
C PHE A 63 13.30 -15.38 -9.12
N THR A 64 12.72 -14.45 -9.89
CA THR A 64 11.44 -13.83 -9.54
C THR A 64 10.30 -14.81 -9.50
N GLU A 65 10.34 -15.87 -10.32
CA GLU A 65 9.38 -16.96 -10.29
C GLU A 65 9.49 -17.81 -9.03
N ALA A 66 10.70 -18.27 -8.70
CA ALA A 66 10.96 -19.05 -7.50
C ALA A 66 10.67 -18.26 -6.21
N TRP A 67 11.00 -16.97 -6.21
CA TRP A 67 10.70 -16.07 -5.10
C TRP A 67 9.19 -15.86 -4.94
N LEU A 68 8.47 -15.55 -6.03
CA LEU A 68 7.04 -15.29 -5.99
C LEU A 68 6.21 -16.52 -5.59
N SER A 69 6.62 -17.72 -6.02
CA SER A 69 5.92 -18.97 -5.69
C SER A 69 6.06 -19.34 -4.22
N ALA A 70 7.16 -18.95 -3.58
CA ALA A 70 7.38 -19.13 -2.14
C ALA A 70 6.76 -18.00 -1.29
N LEU A 71 6.47 -16.84 -1.89
CA LEU A 71 5.99 -15.67 -1.16
C LEU A 71 4.55 -15.86 -0.67
N PRO A 72 4.29 -15.81 0.66
CA PRO A 72 2.95 -15.92 1.21
C PRO A 72 1.95 -14.95 0.56
N ALA A 73 0.72 -15.42 0.36
CA ALA A 73 -0.37 -14.61 -0.22
C ALA A 73 -1.04 -13.67 0.80
N ALA A 74 -0.52 -13.59 2.03
CA ALA A 74 -1.04 -12.71 3.06
C ALA A 74 -0.90 -11.22 2.67
N ILE A 75 -1.84 -10.39 3.14
CA ILE A 75 -1.86 -8.96 2.81
C ILE A 75 -0.64 -8.23 3.39
N ASP A 76 -0.26 -8.51 4.65
CA ASP A 76 0.95 -7.98 5.27
C ASP A 76 2.20 -8.24 4.41
N THR A 77 2.35 -9.48 3.93
CA THR A 77 3.47 -9.86 3.05
C THR A 77 3.40 -9.11 1.72
N THR A 78 2.19 -8.94 1.17
CA THR A 78 1.99 -8.21 -0.07
C THR A 78 2.36 -6.72 0.07
N LEU A 79 1.97 -6.07 1.17
CA LEU A 79 2.21 -4.64 1.41
C LEU A 79 3.66 -4.34 1.82
N HIS A 80 4.23 -5.13 2.73
CA HIS A 80 5.53 -4.82 3.33
C HIS A 80 6.72 -5.45 2.62
N MET A 81 6.49 -6.49 1.81
CA MET A 81 7.56 -7.17 1.08
C MET A 81 7.35 -7.12 -0.42
N PHE A 82 6.18 -7.55 -0.92
CA PHE A 82 5.97 -7.67 -2.36
C PHE A 82 5.93 -6.31 -3.08
N TYR A 83 5.04 -5.43 -2.65
CA TYR A 83 4.82 -4.11 -3.24
C TYR A 83 6.12 -3.27 -3.29
N PRO A 84 6.93 -3.16 -2.22
CA PRO A 84 8.18 -2.41 -2.25
C PRO A 84 9.20 -2.96 -3.25
N ILE A 85 9.23 -4.27 -3.47
CA ILE A 85 10.12 -4.90 -4.46
C ILE A 85 9.64 -4.58 -5.87
N VAL A 86 8.33 -4.67 -6.13
CA VAL A 86 7.73 -4.33 -7.44
C VAL A 86 7.99 -2.88 -7.81
N VAL A 87 7.73 -1.94 -6.88
CA VAL A 87 7.99 -0.51 -7.11
C VAL A 87 9.48 -0.25 -7.33
N TRP A 88 10.35 -0.86 -6.52
CA TRP A 88 11.80 -0.73 -6.68
C TRP A 88 12.28 -1.30 -8.02
N MET A 89 11.81 -2.47 -8.44
CA MET A 89 12.16 -3.06 -9.73
C MET A 89 11.68 -2.16 -10.88
N GLY A 90 10.45 -1.63 -10.80
CA GLY A 90 9.93 -0.72 -11.82
C GLY A 90 10.75 0.57 -11.96
N THR A 91 11.26 1.10 -10.86
CA THR A 91 12.05 2.34 -10.84
C THR A 91 13.53 2.15 -11.20
N GLN A 92 14.15 1.07 -10.71
CA GLN A 92 15.59 0.84 -10.85
C GLN A 92 15.94 -0.08 -12.03
N LEU A 93 15.12 -1.09 -12.29
CA LEU A 93 15.39 -2.14 -13.28
C LEU A 93 14.50 -2.04 -14.53
N GLY A 94 13.36 -1.33 -14.43
CA GLY A 94 12.36 -1.18 -15.49
C GLY A 94 12.88 -0.80 -16.88
N PRO A 95 13.88 0.09 -17.03
CA PRO A 95 14.42 0.44 -18.34
C PRO A 95 15.18 -0.69 -19.05
N PHE A 96 15.63 -1.71 -18.31
CA PHE A 96 16.64 -2.67 -18.80
C PHE A 96 16.16 -4.13 -18.83
N TYR A 97 15.15 -4.52 -18.04
CA TYR A 97 14.86 -5.93 -17.77
C TYR A 97 13.44 -6.43 -18.13
N GLY A 98 12.87 -5.91 -19.23
CA GLY A 98 11.82 -6.60 -19.99
C GLY A 98 10.52 -6.95 -19.23
N SER A 99 10.08 -8.22 -19.34
CA SER A 99 8.75 -8.70 -18.93
C SER A 99 8.61 -9.08 -17.45
N ALA A 100 9.73 -9.31 -16.74
CA ALA A 100 9.68 -9.74 -15.33
C ALA A 100 9.06 -8.68 -14.40
N PRO A 101 9.43 -7.38 -14.47
CA PRO A 101 8.76 -6.33 -13.70
C PRO A 101 7.26 -6.21 -14.04
N ALA A 102 6.88 -6.40 -15.30
CA ALA A 102 5.48 -6.34 -15.74
C ALA A 102 4.66 -7.49 -15.12
N ARG A 103 5.18 -8.72 -15.17
CA ARG A 103 4.54 -9.90 -14.56
C ARG A 103 4.35 -9.72 -13.05
N LEU A 104 5.38 -9.26 -12.33
CA LEU A 104 5.29 -9.02 -10.90
C LEU A 104 4.31 -7.88 -10.57
N THR A 105 4.25 -6.84 -11.40
CA THR A 105 3.27 -5.75 -11.26
C THR A 105 1.84 -6.27 -11.41
N THR A 106 1.57 -7.11 -12.43
CA THR A 106 0.25 -7.72 -12.64
C THR A 106 -0.16 -8.57 -11.45
N GLU A 107 0.73 -9.43 -10.95
CA GLU A 107 0.46 -10.28 -9.80
C GLU A 107 0.25 -9.48 -8.50
N CYS A 108 1.07 -8.46 -8.26
CA CYS A 108 0.92 -7.58 -7.11
C CYS A 108 -0.42 -6.82 -7.15
N LEU A 109 -0.82 -6.33 -8.33
CA LEU A 109 -2.14 -5.73 -8.53
C LEU A 109 -3.27 -6.73 -8.27
N ALA A 110 -3.14 -7.98 -8.71
CA ALA A 110 -4.13 -9.01 -8.46
C ALA A 110 -4.29 -9.26 -6.94
N ARG A 111 -3.19 -9.48 -6.22
CA ARG A 111 -3.22 -9.69 -4.76
C ARG A 111 -3.81 -8.49 -4.00
N LEU A 112 -3.41 -7.27 -4.35
CA LEU A 112 -3.96 -6.05 -3.74
C LEU A 112 -5.45 -5.90 -4.02
N ARG A 113 -5.91 -6.18 -5.25
CA ARG A 113 -7.34 -6.13 -5.60
C ARG A 113 -8.16 -7.21 -4.91
N THR A 114 -7.60 -8.40 -4.73
CA THR A 114 -8.23 -9.48 -3.96
C THR A 114 -8.32 -9.13 -2.48
N ALA A 115 -7.28 -8.53 -1.90
CA ALA A 115 -7.33 -8.05 -0.52
C ALA A 115 -8.26 -6.84 -0.34
N ARG A 116 -8.40 -6.02 -1.38
CA ARG A 116 -9.39 -4.95 -1.49
C ARG A 116 -10.78 -5.45 -1.86
N ALA A 117 -11.00 -6.75 -2.06
CA ALA A 117 -12.35 -7.30 -2.27
C ALA A 117 -13.26 -6.69 -1.21
N PRO A 118 -14.44 -6.18 -1.57
CA PRO A 118 -15.22 -5.27 -0.72
C PRO A 118 -15.38 -5.94 0.63
N VAL A 119 -14.57 -5.48 1.57
CA VAL A 119 -14.65 -5.93 2.93
C VAL A 119 -15.98 -5.33 3.36
N SER A 120 -17.02 -6.16 3.44
CA SER A 120 -18.26 -5.81 4.11
C SER A 120 -17.99 -5.77 5.62
N VAL A 121 -17.06 -4.93 6.03
CA VAL A 121 -16.82 -4.60 7.42
C VAL A 121 -17.10 -3.11 7.51
N GLU A 122 -18.33 -2.89 7.93
CA GLU A 122 -18.83 -1.74 8.68
C GLU A 122 -19.59 -0.64 7.95
N PRO A 123 -20.61 -0.11 8.65
CA PRO A 123 -21.80 0.39 8.03
C PRO A 123 -21.49 1.78 7.55
N ALA A 124 -21.40 1.94 6.24
CA ALA A 124 -21.83 3.19 5.71
C ALA A 124 -23.30 3.36 6.17
N HIS A 125 -23.51 4.27 7.11
CA HIS A 125 -24.80 4.55 7.69
C HIS A 125 -24.95 6.05 7.83
N GLU A 126 -26.20 6.45 7.75
CA GLU A 126 -26.58 7.83 7.94
C GLU A 126 -26.49 8.16 9.43
N MET A 127 -25.80 9.24 9.75
CA MET A 127 -25.78 9.86 11.08
C MET A 127 -26.64 11.13 11.04
N ALA A 128 -27.86 11.00 10.51
CA ALA A 128 -28.79 12.10 10.30
C ALA A 128 -29.22 12.80 11.61
N ASP A 129 -28.94 12.18 12.75
CA ASP A 129 -29.19 12.71 14.08
C ASP A 129 -28.09 13.67 14.59
N ILE A 130 -26.93 13.74 13.91
CA ILE A 130 -25.87 14.72 14.20
C ILE A 130 -26.13 15.98 13.39
N ALA A 131 -26.57 17.05 14.07
CA ALA A 131 -26.86 18.32 13.43
C ALA A 131 -25.58 19.15 13.17
N ILE A 132 -25.40 19.58 11.93
CA ILE A 132 -24.42 20.60 11.53
C ILE A 132 -25.07 21.53 10.52
N ASP A 133 -24.79 22.83 10.61
CA ASP A 133 -25.36 23.83 9.72
C ASP A 133 -24.62 23.84 8.35
N PRO A 134 -25.25 23.37 7.25
CA PRO A 134 -24.61 23.33 5.94
C PRO A 134 -24.40 24.72 5.32
N GLU A 135 -25.10 25.76 5.80
CA GLU A 135 -25.02 27.11 5.23
C GLU A 135 -23.82 27.92 5.78
N HIS A 136 -23.18 27.44 6.86
CA HIS A 136 -22.09 28.14 7.51
C HIS A 136 -20.84 28.32 6.63
N CYS A 137 -20.34 27.25 6.03
CA CYS A 137 -19.18 27.26 5.14
C CYS A 137 -19.12 25.99 4.28
N ALA A 138 -18.24 25.98 3.27
CA ALA A 138 -18.05 24.82 2.39
C ALA A 138 -17.66 23.54 3.15
N GLU A 139 -16.85 23.64 4.21
CA GLU A 139 -16.49 22.48 5.03
C GLU A 139 -17.71 21.93 5.80
N CYS A 140 -18.55 22.80 6.37
CA CYS A 140 -19.77 22.36 7.07
C CYS A 140 -20.77 21.73 6.09
N LEU A 141 -20.88 22.24 4.86
CA LEU A 141 -21.67 21.63 3.81
C LEU A 141 -21.16 20.22 3.44
N GLU A 142 -19.84 20.07 3.26
CA GLU A 142 -19.22 18.77 2.96
C GLU A 142 -19.44 17.77 4.10
N VAL A 143 -19.31 18.22 5.36
CA VAL A 143 -19.55 17.40 6.54
C VAL A 143 -21.03 17.05 6.70
N ALA A 144 -21.94 17.99 6.46
CA ALA A 144 -23.39 17.73 6.49
C ALA A 144 -23.77 16.64 5.48
N GLY A 145 -23.30 16.78 4.24
CA GLY A 145 -23.50 15.79 3.18
C GLY A 145 -22.89 14.44 3.56
N PHE A 146 -21.68 14.44 4.13
CA PHE A 146 -21.03 13.22 4.60
C PHE A 146 -21.81 12.51 5.70
N LEU A 147 -22.34 13.22 6.70
CA LEU A 147 -23.14 12.61 7.78
C LEU A 147 -24.41 11.94 7.25
N HIS A 148 -25.05 12.54 6.24
CA HIS A 148 -26.23 11.98 5.56
C HIS A 148 -25.89 10.91 4.52
N ASP A 149 -24.63 10.75 4.14
CA ASP A 149 -24.23 9.76 3.16
C ASP A 149 -24.01 8.39 3.82
N GLY A 150 -25.03 7.54 3.69
CA GLY A 150 -25.00 6.14 4.11
C GLY A 150 -24.13 5.23 3.25
N THR A 151 -23.29 5.74 2.34
CA THR A 151 -22.34 4.98 1.53
C THR A 151 -20.87 5.33 1.83
N ARG A 152 -20.63 6.38 2.61
CA ARG A 152 -19.28 6.85 2.97
C ARG A 152 -18.99 6.69 4.45
N ALA A 153 -17.92 5.96 4.74
CA ALA A 153 -17.32 5.85 6.06
C ALA A 153 -16.39 7.03 6.41
N HIS A 154 -15.87 7.71 5.39
CA HIS A 154 -14.80 8.69 5.53
C HIS A 154 -14.98 9.94 4.62
N LEU A 155 -14.53 11.08 5.14
CA LEU A 155 -14.42 12.35 4.44
C LEU A 155 -13.02 12.96 4.60
N ASP A 156 -12.31 13.11 3.48
CA ASP A 156 -11.10 13.92 3.40
C ASP A 156 -11.45 15.40 3.53
N LEU A 157 -10.85 16.11 4.48
CA LEU A 157 -10.98 17.56 4.57
C LEU A 157 -9.83 18.18 3.78
N LYS A 158 -10.18 18.92 2.71
CA LYS A 158 -9.19 19.69 1.95
C LYS A 158 -8.69 20.81 2.84
N GLN A 159 -7.44 20.74 3.29
CA GLN A 159 -6.75 21.85 3.96
C GLN A 159 -6.44 22.97 2.95
N SER A 160 -7.48 23.63 2.42
CA SER A 160 -7.33 24.86 1.65
C SER A 160 -7.05 26.06 2.56
N SER A 161 -7.34 25.92 3.86
CA SER A 161 -7.05 26.88 4.90
C SER A 161 -6.29 26.20 6.06
N TRP A 162 -5.39 26.94 6.71
CA TRP A 162 -4.50 26.42 7.76
C TRP A 162 -5.22 25.95 9.03
N ARG A 163 -6.56 26.04 9.09
CA ARG A 163 -7.39 25.69 10.25
C ARG A 163 -8.74 25.15 9.80
N LEU A 164 -9.15 24.03 10.40
CA LEU A 164 -10.50 23.48 10.27
C LEU A 164 -11.53 24.44 10.86
N CYS A 165 -12.72 24.50 10.26
CA CYS A 165 -13.87 25.19 10.81
C CYS A 165 -14.14 24.75 12.26
N SER A 166 -14.35 25.73 13.15
CA SER A 166 -14.60 25.48 14.57
C SER A 166 -15.90 24.71 14.81
N ILE A 167 -16.92 24.87 13.95
CA ILE A 167 -18.17 24.12 14.04
C ILE A 167 -17.93 22.64 13.75
N VAL A 168 -17.17 22.33 12.70
CA VAL A 168 -16.78 20.95 12.37
C VAL A 168 -16.00 20.33 13.53
N LEU A 169 -15.03 21.07 14.08
CA LEU A 169 -14.24 20.58 15.21
C LEU A 169 -15.10 20.32 16.46
N ALA A 170 -16.02 21.24 16.76
CA ALA A 170 -16.95 21.08 17.88
C ALA A 170 -17.88 19.88 17.69
N CYS A 171 -18.40 19.67 16.47
CA CYS A 171 -19.22 18.53 16.11
C CYS A 171 -18.48 17.20 16.34
N VAL A 172 -17.27 17.05 15.80
CA VAL A 172 -16.47 15.82 15.98
C VAL A 172 -16.13 15.60 17.46
N THR A 173 -15.84 16.67 18.20
CA THR A 173 -15.55 16.57 19.64
C THR A 173 -16.79 16.14 20.45
N ALA A 174 -17.97 16.70 20.13
CA ALA A 174 -19.22 16.40 20.81
C ALA A 174 -19.70 14.96 20.56
N HIS A 175 -19.36 14.38 19.41
CA HIS A 175 -19.74 13.03 19.00
C HIS A 175 -18.52 12.10 18.89
N SER A 176 -17.56 12.23 19.81
CA SER A 176 -16.30 11.47 19.76
C SER A 176 -16.44 9.95 19.85
N ASP A 177 -17.60 9.47 20.29
CA ASP A 177 -18.01 8.06 20.31
C ASP A 177 -18.46 7.55 18.93
N ARG A 178 -18.79 8.46 18.00
CA ARG A 178 -19.35 8.18 16.67
C ARG A 178 -18.56 8.80 15.53
N LEU A 179 -17.74 9.80 15.81
CA LEU A 179 -16.89 10.50 14.85
C LEU A 179 -15.48 10.63 15.42
N THR A 180 -14.46 10.52 14.58
CA THR A 180 -13.10 10.84 14.99
C THR A 180 -12.31 11.55 13.89
N MET A 181 -11.34 12.36 14.30
CA MET A 181 -10.38 12.99 13.39
C MET A 181 -9.22 12.02 13.14
N VAL A 182 -9.00 11.68 11.87
CA VAL A 182 -7.87 10.82 11.45
C VAL A 182 -6.88 11.60 10.58
N LYS A 183 -5.61 11.17 10.60
CA LYS A 183 -4.61 11.61 9.62
C LYS A 183 -4.47 10.52 8.57
N LEU A 184 -4.71 10.86 7.31
CA LEU A 184 -4.68 9.90 6.21
C LEU A 184 -3.58 10.27 5.20
N GLY A 185 -2.70 9.29 4.94
CA GLY A 185 -1.65 9.33 3.92
C GLY A 185 -0.39 10.13 4.27
N ASP A 186 0.52 10.20 3.30
CA ASP A 186 1.84 10.87 3.41
C ASP A 186 1.73 12.41 3.39
N ALA A 187 0.56 12.96 3.08
CA ALA A 187 0.33 14.40 2.85
C ALA A 187 -0.21 15.16 4.08
N ASN A 188 -0.23 14.54 5.28
CA ASN A 188 -0.72 15.17 6.52
C ASN A 188 -2.18 15.69 6.43
N THR A 189 -2.96 15.13 5.50
CA THR A 189 -4.38 15.40 5.29
C THR A 189 -5.18 14.91 6.50
N LYS A 190 -6.02 15.79 7.04
CA LYS A 190 -6.93 15.46 8.14
C LYS A 190 -8.27 15.04 7.53
N GLY A 191 -8.88 14.00 8.06
CA GLY A 191 -10.21 13.53 7.64
C GLY A 191 -11.11 13.26 8.85
N ILE A 192 -12.40 13.11 8.57
CA ILE A 192 -13.41 12.67 9.54
C ILE A 192 -13.78 11.23 9.21
N LEU A 193 -13.84 10.40 10.24
CA LEU A 193 -14.22 9.00 10.15
C LEU A 193 -15.50 8.74 10.96
N LYS A 194 -16.49 8.06 10.36
CA LYS A 194 -17.69 7.55 11.03
C LYS A 194 -17.36 6.25 11.75
N LEU A 195 -17.62 6.19 13.03
CA LEU A 195 -17.38 5.00 13.84
C LEU A 195 -18.58 4.05 13.76
N PRO A 196 -18.37 2.73 13.83
CA PRO A 196 -19.46 1.78 13.92
C PRO A 196 -20.32 2.06 15.17
N PRO A 197 -21.64 1.77 15.13
CA PRO A 197 -22.42 1.68 16.36
C PRO A 197 -21.77 0.65 17.31
N PRO A 198 -21.92 0.80 18.64
CA PRO A 198 -21.10 0.12 19.66
C PRO A 198 -21.20 -1.43 19.76
N ALA A 199 -21.65 -2.13 18.73
CA ALA A 199 -21.70 -3.59 18.69
C ALA A 199 -20.46 -4.18 17.96
N GLY A 200 -19.43 -4.52 18.75
CA GLY A 200 -18.53 -5.65 18.45
C GLY A 200 -17.21 -5.39 17.74
N VAL A 201 -16.93 -4.18 17.24
CA VAL A 201 -15.59 -3.82 16.73
C VAL A 201 -15.10 -2.57 17.44
N SER A 202 -13.88 -2.62 17.97
CA SER A 202 -13.30 -1.46 18.64
C SER A 202 -12.97 -0.36 17.63
N LEU A 203 -13.05 0.91 18.07
CA LEU A 203 -12.60 2.07 17.31
C LEU A 203 -11.19 1.90 16.71
N ALA A 204 -10.29 1.26 17.48
CA ALA A 204 -8.92 1.00 17.08
C ALA A 204 -8.82 -0.01 15.92
N GLU A 205 -9.60 -1.09 15.97
CA GLU A 205 -9.67 -2.09 14.90
C GLU A 205 -10.29 -1.52 13.62
N TYR A 206 -11.35 -0.72 13.77
CA TYR A 206 -11.98 -0.06 12.63
C TYR A 206 -11.05 0.96 11.95
N THR A 207 -10.42 1.83 12.74
CA THR A 207 -9.48 2.84 12.23
C THR A 207 -8.28 2.18 11.54
N THR A 208 -7.76 1.09 12.11
CA THR A 208 -6.70 0.28 11.50
C THR A 208 -7.16 -0.27 10.14
N THR A 209 -8.33 -0.90 10.08
CA THR A 209 -8.90 -1.46 8.84
C THR A 209 -9.06 -0.40 7.74
N GLN A 210 -9.57 0.79 8.09
CA GLN A 210 -9.73 1.89 7.12
C GLN A 210 -8.40 2.45 6.63
N ASN A 211 -7.41 2.57 7.53
CA ASN A 211 -6.06 2.98 7.16
C ASN A 211 -5.40 1.97 6.22
N ASP A 212 -5.61 0.67 6.47
CA ASP A 212 -5.10 -0.42 5.63
C ASP A 212 -5.76 -0.40 4.24
N LEU A 213 -7.07 -0.22 4.16
CA LEU A 213 -7.79 -0.07 2.88
C LEU A 213 -7.31 1.17 2.10
N ALA A 214 -7.18 2.31 2.76
CA ALA A 214 -6.66 3.53 2.13
C ALA A 214 -5.21 3.34 1.66
N HIS A 215 -4.39 2.59 2.40
CA HIS A 215 -3.04 2.24 1.99
C HIS A 215 -3.03 1.34 0.76
N ILE A 216 -3.88 0.31 0.72
CA ILE A 216 -4.06 -0.58 -0.43
C ILE A 216 -4.48 0.21 -1.67
N ASP A 217 -5.46 1.12 -1.55
CA ASP A 217 -5.92 1.95 -2.67
C ASP A 217 -4.79 2.85 -3.21
N ARG A 218 -3.98 3.45 -2.33
CA ARG A 218 -2.78 4.21 -2.76
C ARG A 218 -1.76 3.33 -3.49
N CYS A 219 -1.52 2.12 -3.01
CA CYS A 219 -0.62 1.16 -3.66
C CYS A 219 -1.14 0.76 -5.05
N ILE A 220 -2.44 0.47 -5.19
CA ILE A 220 -3.08 0.14 -6.47
C ILE A 220 -2.94 1.32 -7.45
N ALA A 221 -3.30 2.54 -7.03
CA ALA A 221 -3.20 3.73 -7.87
C ALA A 221 -1.76 3.93 -8.38
N THR A 222 -0.77 3.81 -7.49
CA THR A 222 0.65 3.94 -7.84
C THR A 222 1.08 2.94 -8.92
N LEU A 223 0.70 1.68 -8.78
CA LEU A 223 1.07 0.63 -9.75
C LEU A 223 0.35 0.82 -11.10
N VAL A 224 -0.93 1.23 -11.08
CA VAL A 224 -1.69 1.54 -12.30
C VAL A 224 -1.03 2.70 -13.07
N ASP A 225 -0.69 3.78 -12.39
CA ASP A 225 -0.01 4.95 -12.97
C ASP A 225 1.38 4.60 -13.53
N ALA A 226 2.13 3.74 -12.83
CA ALA A 226 3.41 3.25 -13.33
C ALA A 226 3.24 2.43 -14.62
N THR A 227 2.23 1.56 -14.67
CA THR A 227 1.93 0.71 -15.83
C THR A 227 1.50 1.56 -17.04
N GLN A 228 0.65 2.57 -16.84
CA GLN A 228 0.22 3.47 -17.91
C GLN A 228 1.36 4.35 -18.46
N ARG A 229 2.31 4.77 -17.61
CA ARG A 229 3.49 5.51 -18.05
C ARG A 229 4.42 4.65 -18.91
N ALA A 230 4.55 3.37 -18.56
CA ALA A 230 5.36 2.42 -19.33
C ALA A 230 4.79 2.17 -20.74
N THR A 231 3.47 2.13 -20.90
CA THR A 231 2.84 1.92 -22.22
C THR A 231 2.84 3.16 -23.12
N LYS A 232 2.89 4.38 -22.55
CA LYS A 232 2.90 5.64 -23.30
C LYS A 232 4.26 6.09 -23.82
N ARG A 233 5.38 5.52 -23.35
CA ARG A 233 6.71 5.91 -23.84
C ARG A 233 6.92 5.39 -25.28
N PRO A 234 7.11 6.27 -26.28
CA PRO A 234 7.44 5.83 -27.63
C PRO A 234 8.78 5.09 -27.61
N ARG A 235 8.82 3.89 -28.19
CA ARG A 235 10.07 3.15 -28.42
C ARG A 235 10.83 3.86 -29.53
N HIS A 236 11.69 4.81 -29.16
CA HIS A 236 12.73 5.28 -30.07
C HIS A 236 13.79 4.18 -30.13
N TYR A 237 13.73 3.38 -31.19
CA TYR A 237 14.85 2.58 -31.69
C TYR A 237 15.60 3.38 -32.73
#